data_AF-A0A9E3FKB7-F1
#
_entry.id   AF-A0A9E3FKB7-F1
#
_cell.length_a   1.000
_cell.length_b   1.000
_cell.length_c   1.000
_cell.angle_alpha   90.00
_cell.angle_beta   90.00
_cell.angle_gamma   90.00
#
_symmetry.space_group_name_H-M   'P 1'
#
loop_
_entity.id
_entity.type
_entity.pdbx_description
1 polymer ?
#
loop_
_entity_poly.entity_id
_entity_poly.type
_entity_poly.pdbx_seq_one_letter_code
_entity_poly.pdbx_strand_id
1 'polypeptide(L)'
;MLDTFGRDTYAHPFRVLKGGVRPASMLGRPRQELTNNLWLEASALSKQVTTGRLKRLAELVDQGALKVRVDETFPLELAGAALLRMEAVPPRGQIVLKIAEGLETSFYVGALPARAAAGAGYAGMR
;
A
#
# COMPACT_ATOMS: atom_id res chain seq x y z
N MET A 1 4.46 17.69 3.03
CA MET A 1 5.30 16.70 2.32
C MET A 1 5.10 15.36 3.00
N LEU A 2 4.94 14.28 2.22
CA LEU A 2 4.89 12.90 2.74
C LEU A 2 6.21 12.22 2.40
N ASP A 3 6.93 11.77 3.43
CA ASP A 3 8.19 11.06 3.29
C ASP A 3 7.98 9.55 3.47
N THR A 4 8.35 8.81 2.43
CA THR A 4 8.38 7.35 2.38
C THR A 4 9.77 6.80 2.10
N PHE A 5 10.80 7.67 2.03
CA PHE A 5 12.17 7.35 1.62
C PHE A 5 13.15 7.68 2.76
N GLY A 6 13.34 6.75 3.69
CA GLY A 6 14.08 6.97 4.94
C GLY A 6 15.59 6.82 4.82
N ARG A 7 16.22 7.41 3.80
CA ARG A 7 17.67 7.38 3.54
C ARG A 7 18.22 8.78 3.15
N ASP A 8 19.50 8.84 2.74
CA ASP A 8 20.30 10.04 2.39
C ASP A 8 19.68 11.02 1.38
N THR A 9 18.57 10.63 0.74
CA THR A 9 17.71 11.52 -0.06
C THR A 9 17.05 12.65 0.76
N TYR A 10 17.23 12.62 2.08
CA TYR A 10 16.60 13.48 3.08
C TYR A 10 16.93 14.98 3.01
N ALA A 11 18.06 15.39 2.41
CA ALA A 11 18.51 16.78 2.55
C ALA A 11 17.90 17.76 1.53
N HIS A 12 17.66 17.33 0.29
CA HIS A 12 17.27 18.23 -0.79
C HIS A 12 15.79 18.67 -0.74
N PRO A 13 14.81 17.77 -0.50
CA PRO A 13 13.39 18.15 -0.52
C PRO A 13 12.99 19.06 0.65
N PHE A 14 13.66 18.96 1.80
CA PHE A 14 13.36 19.78 2.97
C PHE A 14 13.85 21.23 2.82
N ARG A 15 14.94 21.46 2.08
CA ARG A 15 15.50 22.80 1.82
C ARG A 15 14.61 23.69 0.96
N VAL A 16 13.71 23.10 0.17
CA VAL A 16 12.77 23.83 -0.69
C VAL A 16 11.39 24.05 -0.06
N LEU A 17 11.18 23.57 1.18
CA LEU A 17 9.92 23.77 1.89
C LEU A 17 9.80 25.22 2.35
N LYS A 18 8.66 25.85 2.04
CA LYS A 18 8.30 27.18 2.54
C LYS A 18 7.83 27.05 4.00
N GLY A 19 7.94 28.15 4.76
CA GLY A 19 7.39 28.23 6.11
C GLY A 19 5.89 27.89 6.14
N GLY A 20 5.46 27.15 7.17
CA GLY A 20 4.06 26.73 7.36
C GLY A 20 3.70 25.33 6.81
N VAL A 21 4.62 24.63 6.15
CA VAL A 21 4.41 23.23 5.73
C VAL A 21 4.66 22.28 6.90
N ARG A 22 3.76 21.31 7.13
CA ARG A 22 3.97 20.21 8.08
C ARG A 22 4.42 18.94 7.34
N PRO A 23 5.71 18.55 7.39
CA PRO A 23 6.16 17.28 6.83
C PRO A 23 5.70 16.10 7.72
N ALA A 24 5.37 14.98 7.09
CA ALA A 24 5.01 13.75 7.77
C ALA A 24 5.84 12.60 7.19
N SER A 25 6.43 11.75 8.03
CA SER A 25 7.26 10.62 7.59
C SER A 25 6.69 9.28 8.06
N MET A 26 6.72 8.28 7.19
CA MET A 26 6.27 6.92 7.49
C MET A 26 7.36 6.06 8.17
N LEU A 27 8.58 6.57 8.31
CA LEU A 27 9.75 5.79 8.74
C LEU A 27 10.31 6.21 10.12
N GLY A 28 9.72 7.23 10.75
CA GLY A 28 10.09 7.72 12.07
C GLY A 28 9.98 9.25 12.18
N ARG A 29 10.41 9.84 13.30
CA ARG A 29 10.57 11.31 13.38
C ARG A 29 11.71 11.73 12.43
N PRO A 30 11.50 12.73 11.54
CA PRO A 30 12.58 13.32 10.75
C PRO A 30 13.76 13.77 11.63
N ARG A 31 14.99 13.70 11.11
CA ARG A 31 16.20 14.10 11.85
C ARG A 31 16.03 15.50 12.44
N GLN A 32 16.20 15.61 13.75
CA GLN A 32 15.93 16.83 14.52
C GLN A 32 16.75 18.06 14.05
N GLU A 33 17.92 17.81 13.48
CA GLU A 33 18.83 18.80 12.87
C GLU A 33 18.20 19.56 11.69
N LEU A 34 17.27 18.93 10.96
CA LEU A 34 16.57 19.56 9.82
C LEU A 34 15.32 20.33 10.26
N THR A 35 14.65 19.89 11.32
CA THR A 35 13.46 20.55 11.86
C THR A 35 13.77 21.80 12.66
N ASN A 36 14.91 21.85 13.37
CA ASN A 36 15.30 23.01 14.20
C ASN A 36 15.69 24.23 13.35
N ASN A 37 16.31 24.03 12.19
CA ASN A 37 16.74 25.12 11.31
C ASN A 37 15.61 25.68 10.42
N LEU A 38 14.47 24.99 10.32
CA LEU A 38 13.38 25.32 9.41
C LEU A 38 12.03 25.58 10.11
N TRP A 39 11.96 25.55 11.45
CA TRP A 39 10.72 25.70 12.23
C TRP A 39 9.59 24.75 11.80
N LEU A 40 9.94 23.52 11.41
CA LEU A 40 8.98 22.55 10.87
C LEU A 40 8.51 21.57 11.94
N GLU A 41 7.20 21.52 12.19
CA GLU A 41 6.58 20.45 12.98
C GLU A 41 6.49 19.17 12.14
N ALA A 42 7.40 18.24 12.39
CA ALA A 42 7.41 16.95 11.70
C ALA A 42 6.73 15.86 12.53
N SER A 43 5.77 15.14 11.93
CA SER A 43 5.05 14.04 12.59
C SER A 43 5.44 12.69 12.00
N ALA A 44 5.62 11.69 12.87
CA ALA A 44 5.66 10.31 12.43
C ALA A 44 4.24 9.86 12.07
N LEU A 45 4.05 9.28 10.90
CA LEU A 45 2.79 8.66 10.51
C LEU A 45 2.69 7.29 11.15
N SER A 46 1.82 7.18 12.15
CA SER A 46 1.38 5.88 12.66
C SER A 46 0.22 5.36 11.82
N LYS A 47 0.31 4.10 11.38
CA LYS A 47 -0.78 3.42 10.68
C LYS A 47 -1.88 3.08 11.68
N GLN A 48 -2.86 3.96 11.79
CA GLN A 48 -4.10 3.71 12.54
C GLN A 48 -5.10 2.97 11.64
N VAL A 49 -4.94 1.65 11.54
CA VAL A 49 -5.81 0.79 10.76
C VAL A 49 -7.05 0.46 11.59
N THR A 50 -8.21 0.99 11.19
CA THR A 50 -9.50 0.71 11.84
C THR A 50 -10.53 0.31 10.82
N THR A 51 -11.55 -0.45 11.24
CA THR A 51 -12.66 -0.87 10.36
C THR A 51 -13.33 0.31 9.68
N GLY A 52 -13.59 1.40 10.41
CA GLY A 52 -14.22 2.61 9.85
C GLY A 52 -13.37 3.24 8.74
N ARG A 53 -12.05 3.29 8.91
CA ARG A 53 -11.13 3.85 7.90
C ARG A 53 -10.98 2.95 6.68
N LEU A 54 -10.95 1.63 6.86
CA LEU A 54 -10.91 0.68 5.74
C LEU A 54 -12.22 0.68 4.95
N LYS A 55 -13.38 0.79 5.61
CA LYS A 55 -14.67 0.97 4.93
C LYS A 55 -14.69 2.23 4.08
N ARG A 56 -14.25 3.36 4.64
CA ARG A 56 -14.16 4.61 3.88
C ARG A 56 -13.19 4.51 2.69
N LEU A 57 -12.08 3.80 2.86
CA LEU A 57 -11.14 3.54 1.77
C LEU A 57 -11.79 2.73 0.63
N ALA A 58 -12.54 1.67 0.97
CA ALA A 58 -13.27 0.86 0.00
C ALA A 58 -14.30 1.70 -0.76
N GLU A 59 -15.12 2.51 -0.06
CA GLU A 59 -16.08 3.42 -0.71
C GLU A 59 -15.42 4.37 -1.72
N LEU A 60 -14.24 4.91 -1.40
CA LEU A 60 -13.51 5.80 -2.31
C LEU A 60 -13.00 5.07 -3.54
N VAL A 61 -12.63 3.80 -3.42
CA VAL A 61 -12.27 2.94 -4.56
C VAL A 61 -13.52 2.65 -5.40
N ASP A 62 -14.62 2.28 -4.76
CA ASP A 62 -15.89 1.95 -5.44
C ASP A 62 -16.46 3.14 -6.22
N GLN A 63 -16.31 4.35 -5.68
CA GLN A 63 -16.70 5.59 -6.34
C GLN A 63 -15.74 6.04 -7.45
N GLY A 64 -14.62 5.33 -7.66
CA GLY A 64 -13.57 5.72 -8.60
C GLY A 64 -12.76 6.96 -8.17
N ALA A 65 -13.00 7.49 -6.97
CA ALA A 65 -12.29 8.63 -6.40
C ALA A 65 -10.84 8.26 -6.02
N LEU A 66 -10.57 6.98 -5.73
CA LEU A 66 -9.24 6.43 -5.51
C LEU A 66 -8.95 5.31 -6.52
N LYS A 67 -7.86 5.43 -7.27
CA LYS A 67 -7.42 4.39 -8.22
C LYS A 67 -6.33 3.53 -7.59
N VAL A 68 -6.58 2.22 -7.51
CA VAL A 68 -5.54 1.24 -7.16
C VAL A 68 -4.63 1.05 -8.38
N ARG A 69 -3.34 1.34 -8.23
CA ARG A 69 -2.35 1.13 -9.30
C ARG A 69 -1.60 -0.16 -9.05
N VAL A 70 -1.89 -1.17 -9.86
CA VAL A 70 -1.11 -2.41 -9.94
C VAL A 70 -0.10 -2.23 -11.07
N ASP A 71 1.18 -2.43 -10.77
CA ASP A 71 2.25 -2.37 -11.78
C ASP A 71 2.37 -3.71 -12.49
N GLU A 72 2.45 -4.79 -11.70
CA GLU A 72 2.64 -6.14 -12.22
C GLU A 72 2.04 -7.18 -11.25
N THR A 73 1.56 -8.30 -11.79
CA THR A 73 1.00 -9.41 -10.99
C THR A 73 1.80 -10.68 -11.28
N PHE A 74 2.24 -11.37 -10.22
CA PHE A 74 2.93 -12.64 -10.32
C PHE A 74 2.10 -13.74 -9.66
N PRO A 75 2.13 -14.98 -10.15
CA PRO A 75 1.66 -16.13 -9.38
C PRO A 75 2.54 -16.30 -8.12
N LEU A 76 1.99 -16.85 -7.04
CA LEU A 76 2.69 -16.98 -5.75
C LEU A 76 4.01 -17.75 -5.89
N GLU A 77 4.05 -18.74 -6.78
CA GLU A 77 5.22 -19.58 -7.09
C GLU A 77 6.41 -18.73 -7.58
N LEU A 78 6.13 -17.55 -8.13
CA LEU A 78 7.13 -16.59 -8.61
C LEU A 78 7.38 -15.42 -7.65
N ALA A 79 7.00 -15.53 -6.38
CA ALA A 79 7.22 -14.47 -5.39
C ALA A 79 8.70 -14.03 -5.28
N GLY A 80 9.65 -14.96 -5.42
CA GLY A 80 11.08 -14.62 -5.45
C GLY A 80 11.46 -13.75 -6.65
N ALA A 81 10.94 -14.06 -7.83
CA ALA A 81 11.15 -13.25 -9.04
C ALA A 81 10.48 -11.88 -8.92
N ALA A 82 9.29 -11.82 -8.32
CA ALA A 82 8.56 -10.57 -8.05
C ALA A 82 9.39 -9.62 -7.16
N LEU A 83 10.06 -10.15 -6.13
CA LEU A 83 10.96 -9.39 -5.27
C LEU A 83 12.17 -8.86 -6.03
N LEU A 84 12.87 -9.73 -6.78
CA LEU A 84 14.02 -9.32 -7.59
C LEU A 84 13.65 -8.24 -8.62
N ARG A 85 12.48 -8.36 -9.24
CA ARG A 85 11.92 -7.35 -10.16
C ARG A 85 11.69 -6.00 -9.48
N MET A 86 11.20 -6.00 -8.24
CA MET A 86 10.98 -4.80 -7.44
C MET A 86 12.29 -4.08 -7.09
N GLU A 87 13.32 -4.85 -6.76
CA GLU A 87 14.64 -4.34 -6.38
C GLU A 87 15.41 -3.81 -7.59
N ALA A 88 15.29 -4.47 -8.74
CA ALA A 88 15.94 -4.06 -9.97
C ALA A 88 15.37 -2.74 -10.53
N VAL A 89 14.04 -2.59 -10.52
CA VAL A 89 13.36 -1.39 -11.02
C VAL A 89 12.22 -1.01 -10.07
N PRO A 90 12.24 0.21 -9.50
CA PRO A 90 11.17 0.68 -8.62
C PRO A 90 9.80 0.61 -9.31
N PRO A 91 8.79 -0.04 -8.71
CA PRO A 91 7.50 -0.23 -9.34
C PRO A 91 6.70 1.07 -9.40
N ARG A 92 5.87 1.22 -10.43
CA ARG A 92 4.92 2.35 -10.59
C ARG A 92 3.54 2.02 -10.04
N GLY A 93 3.51 1.44 -8.85
CA GLY A 93 2.31 0.91 -8.21
C GLY A 93 2.68 -0.22 -7.26
N GLN A 94 1.72 -1.12 -7.02
CA GLN A 94 1.94 -2.34 -6.24
C GLN A 94 2.31 -3.51 -7.15
N ILE A 95 3.25 -4.33 -6.70
CA ILE A 95 3.45 -5.68 -7.22
C ILE A 95 2.54 -6.62 -6.44
N VAL A 96 1.70 -7.39 -7.14
CA VAL A 96 0.69 -8.26 -6.54
C VAL A 96 1.08 -9.72 -6.72
N LEU A 97 0.86 -10.54 -5.68
CA LEU A 97 0.99 -11.99 -5.75
C LEU A 97 -0.40 -12.64 -5.80
N LYS A 98 -0.64 -13.50 -6.79
CA LYS A 98 -1.86 -14.28 -6.94
C LYS A 98 -1.68 -15.64 -6.28
N ILE A 99 -2.53 -15.93 -5.29
CA ILE A 99 -2.40 -17.06 -4.36
C ILE A 99 -3.26 -18.29 -4.72
N ALA A 100 -4.14 -18.17 -5.71
CA ALA A 100 -4.97 -19.27 -6.20
C ALA A 100 -5.27 -19.09 -7.69
N GLU A 101 -5.04 -20.13 -8.50
CA GLU A 101 -5.60 -20.25 -9.84
C GLU A 101 -7.03 -20.79 -9.76
N GLY A 102 -7.93 -20.25 -10.59
CA GLY A 102 -9.31 -20.74 -10.70
C GLY A 102 -10.40 -19.87 -10.04
N LEU A 103 -10.06 -18.82 -9.29
CA LEU A 103 -11.01 -17.73 -9.06
C LEU A 103 -10.85 -16.75 -10.21
N GLU A 104 -11.87 -16.70 -11.08
CA GLU A 104 -12.14 -15.56 -11.98
C GLU A 104 -11.86 -14.28 -11.19
N THR A 105 -10.73 -13.65 -11.48
CA THR A 105 -10.24 -12.53 -10.69
C THR A 105 -10.87 -11.27 -11.27
N SER A 106 -12.21 -11.20 -11.24
CA SER A 106 -12.85 -9.89 -11.29
C SER A 106 -12.47 -9.19 -9.99
N PHE A 107 -11.74 -8.08 -10.11
CA PHE A 107 -11.59 -7.14 -9.00
C PHE A 107 -13.00 -6.72 -8.59
N TYR A 108 -13.56 -7.38 -7.58
CA TYR A 108 -14.93 -7.13 -7.11
C TYR A 108 -14.95 -5.80 -6.37
N VAL A 109 -15.50 -4.80 -7.06
CA VAL A 109 -15.87 -3.50 -6.54
C VAL A 109 -17.37 -3.58 -6.23
N GLY A 110 -17.73 -4.17 -5.08
CA GLY A 110 -19.13 -4.38 -4.67
C GLY A 110 -19.37 -5.68 -3.90
N ALA A 111 -20.40 -5.64 -3.03
CA ALA A 111 -20.70 -6.62 -1.98
C ALA A 111 -20.64 -8.10 -2.40
N LEU A 112 -20.16 -8.95 -1.47
CA LEU A 112 -20.13 -10.41 -1.58
C LEU A 112 -21.49 -10.97 -2.04
N PRO A 113 -21.56 -11.86 -3.05
CA PRO A 113 -22.74 -12.69 -3.21
C PRO A 113 -22.85 -13.60 -1.98
N ALA A 114 -24.06 -13.68 -1.41
CA ALA A 114 -24.38 -14.64 -0.38
C ALA A 114 -23.98 -16.04 -0.87
N ARG A 115 -23.26 -16.77 -0.02
CA ARG A 115 -22.86 -18.18 -0.19
C ARG A 115 -23.92 -18.94 -1.01
N ALA A 116 -23.53 -19.42 -2.19
CA ALA A 116 -24.19 -20.56 -2.78
C ALA A 116 -23.97 -21.75 -1.85
N ALA A 117 -24.98 -22.06 -1.04
CA ALA A 117 -25.07 -23.31 -0.32
C ALA A 117 -25.38 -24.43 -1.34
N ALA A 118 -24.46 -25.37 -1.56
CA ALA A 118 -24.77 -26.73 -1.99
C ALA A 118 -23.49 -27.60 -1.89
N GLY A 119 -23.63 -28.77 -1.28
CA GLY A 119 -22.53 -29.63 -0.88
C GLY A 119 -21.85 -30.45 -1.98
N ALA A 120 -20.61 -30.82 -1.69
CA ALA A 120 -19.90 -32.03 -2.09
C ALA A 120 -18.79 -32.18 -1.03
N GLY A 121 -18.87 -33.07 -0.05
CA GLY A 121 -18.69 -34.50 -0.28
C GLY A 121 -17.20 -34.85 -0.25
N TYR A 122 -16.51 -34.65 0.87
CA TYR A 122 -15.18 -35.25 1.08
C TYR A 122 -15.38 -36.73 1.45
N ALA A 123 -15.48 -37.55 0.42
CA ALA A 123 -15.40 -39.01 0.53
C ALA A 123 -14.16 -39.48 -0.23
N GLY A 124 -13.24 -40.10 0.50
CA GLY A 124 -12.28 -41.06 -0.06
C GLY A 124 -10.90 -40.51 -0.45
N MET A 125 -9.93 -40.69 0.44
CA MET A 125 -8.65 -41.26 0.05
C MET A 125 -8.24 -42.26 1.13
N ARG A 126 -8.02 -43.50 0.67
CA ARG A 126 -7.45 -44.63 1.41
C ARG A 126 -5.96 -44.41 1.63
#